data_AF-A0A9W8C605-F1
#
_entry.id   AF-A0A9W8C605-F1
#
_cell.length_a   1.000
_cell.length_b   1.000
_cell.length_c   1.000
_cell.angle_alpha   90.00
_cell.angle_beta   90.00
_cell.angle_gamma   90.00
#
_symmetry.space_group_name_H-M   'P 1'
#
loop_
_entity.id
_entity.type
_entity.pdbx_description
1 polymer ?
#
loop_
_entity_poly.entity_id
_entity_poly.type
_entity_poly.pdbx_seq_one_letter_code
_entity_poly.pdbx_strand_id
1 'polypeptide(L)'
;MLADFALSWRKPLSDHPLSCLRPDSSETLSVRSGESLYLPCPNLDCFEDNENASYVWLKNVSRTKSLEEIGTEEHMRVHYHRSVLYILQLSVEDTGFYITRQFYPDGVCHEFVMDLVVYEEFSTNLLFSSISSVEGIVAEIFCPLCEHQTGTFIWYKNFSLISNQESGQMLRVRDASRESEDIYTCVCFWEHGGRKLNSSASRRLVIEDQSLITPPRIVHPTDNSIVLVDMDAEIGLTCSVFTGSTGRRECTVGWLRNQTALDGLDGYTVEQREDEAFIHSVLLIRKVSQVDFYSVFHCTADYSYQVMLVSVALKRRASRLTLVWSCVCVVFLILMVSGTMKMFAVDLVLLLRGSFKKLNRKEDGKVYDAYVIYQRNNLDEATEKTISDFVTGALPTVLEKYYNYKLYIPARDDLPGEDCMNLLEAKIRLSRRLIFIITPGRGARQRGSSAEVYDVQVGLHQALVQGHTGVILIQLEDMHNYTHLPLGLQHLLKKSPPLLWRDGGKPGSRFWKLVRYRMPVPSRRVKKTSAGLSYQTDVSYAIV
;
A
#
# COMPACT_ATOMS: atom_id res chain seq x y z
N MET A 1 33.97 -82.87 -7.35
CA MET A 1 33.57 -81.52 -6.90
C MET A 1 34.65 -80.57 -7.35
N LEU A 2 34.56 -79.68 -8.33
CA LEU A 2 33.54 -79.18 -9.28
C LEU A 2 34.40 -78.75 -10.50
N ALA A 3 34.24 -79.33 -11.69
CA ALA A 3 33.32 -78.93 -12.77
C ALA A 3 33.65 -77.56 -13.42
N ASP A 4 34.24 -77.65 -14.62
CA ASP A 4 33.99 -76.91 -15.88
C ASP A 4 33.14 -75.62 -15.86
N PHE A 5 33.54 -74.62 -16.68
CA PHE A 5 32.84 -74.35 -17.95
C PHE A 5 33.57 -73.31 -18.81
N ALA A 6 33.70 -73.66 -20.09
CA ALA A 6 34.21 -72.85 -21.17
C ALA A 6 33.10 -71.99 -21.82
N LEU A 7 33.55 -71.12 -22.74
CA LEU A 7 32.86 -70.63 -23.95
C LEU A 7 31.87 -69.45 -23.85
N SER A 8 32.20 -68.46 -24.69
CA SER A 8 31.29 -67.80 -25.63
C SER A 8 30.08 -67.08 -25.06
N TRP A 9 30.18 -65.75 -25.01
CA TRP A 9 29.05 -64.89 -25.33
C TRP A 9 29.37 -64.05 -26.57
N ARG A 10 29.34 -64.69 -27.74
CA ARG A 10 28.77 -64.05 -28.93
C ARG A 10 27.30 -63.77 -28.58
N LYS A 11 26.99 -62.55 -28.14
CA LYS A 11 25.60 -62.10 -28.11
C LYS A 11 25.15 -61.85 -29.55
N PRO A 12 24.00 -62.38 -29.98
CA PRO A 12 23.48 -62.08 -31.30
C PRO A 12 23.17 -60.58 -31.36
N LEU A 13 23.63 -59.91 -32.43
CA LEU A 13 23.10 -58.61 -32.82
C LEU A 13 21.58 -58.76 -32.90
N SER A 14 20.88 -58.05 -32.01
CA SER A 14 19.43 -57.93 -32.02
C SER A 14 19.03 -57.23 -33.31
N ASP A 15 18.24 -57.93 -34.12
CA ASP A 15 17.85 -57.62 -35.48
C ASP A 15 16.67 -56.61 -35.53
N HIS A 16 16.78 -55.51 -34.78
CA HIS A 16 15.85 -54.37 -34.85
C HIS A 16 16.65 -53.06 -34.76
N PRO A 17 16.41 -52.08 -35.65
CA PRO A 17 17.20 -50.85 -35.68
C PRO A 17 16.84 -50.03 -34.44
N LEU A 18 17.76 -49.98 -33.46
CA LEU A 18 17.73 -48.97 -32.41
C LEU A 18 17.78 -47.61 -33.12
N SER A 19 16.64 -46.95 -33.23
CA SER A 19 16.57 -45.57 -33.72
C SER A 19 17.20 -44.68 -32.65
N CYS A 20 18.45 -44.29 -32.87
CA CYS A 20 19.11 -43.29 -32.04
C CYS A 20 18.27 -42.00 -32.03
N LEU A 21 18.26 -41.31 -30.89
CA LEU A 21 17.61 -40.01 -30.76
C LEU A 21 18.34 -39.02 -31.67
N ARG A 22 17.59 -38.28 -32.48
CA ARG A 22 18.11 -37.19 -33.31
C ARG A 22 17.77 -35.86 -32.65
N PRO A 23 18.70 -35.25 -31.90
CA PRO A 23 18.56 -33.86 -31.54
C PRO A 23 18.49 -32.99 -32.81
N ASP A 24 17.58 -32.02 -32.85
CA ASP A 24 17.37 -31.14 -34.00
C ASP A 24 18.61 -30.27 -34.26
N SER A 25 19.41 -30.63 -35.28
CA SER A 25 20.39 -29.77 -35.96
C SER A 25 21.11 -30.57 -37.05
N SER A 26 20.67 -30.44 -38.31
CA SER A 26 21.53 -30.80 -39.44
C SER A 26 22.36 -29.59 -39.79
N GLU A 27 23.69 -29.69 -39.68
CA GLU A 27 24.60 -28.63 -40.09
C GLU A 27 25.14 -28.90 -41.49
N THR A 28 25.34 -27.84 -42.27
CA THR A 28 26.00 -27.94 -43.58
C THR A 28 27.35 -27.25 -43.50
N LEU A 29 28.41 -27.98 -43.82
CA LEU A 29 29.78 -27.48 -43.84
C LEU A 29 30.30 -27.48 -45.28
N SER A 30 30.69 -26.30 -45.76
CA SER A 30 31.29 -26.14 -47.08
C SER A 30 32.81 -25.95 -46.97
N VAL A 31 33.58 -26.78 -47.67
CA VAL A 31 35.05 -26.81 -47.61
C VAL A 31 35.69 -26.87 -48.99
N ARG A 32 36.97 -26.53 -49.06
CA ARG A 32 37.74 -26.53 -50.31
C ARG A 32 38.45 -27.86 -50.53
N SER A 33 38.46 -28.34 -51.78
CA SER A 33 39.22 -29.52 -52.18
C SER A 33 40.74 -29.27 -52.12
N GLY A 34 41.50 -30.33 -51.86
CA GLY A 34 42.96 -30.32 -51.75
C GLY A 34 43.48 -30.07 -50.33
N GLU A 35 42.67 -29.47 -49.47
CA GLU A 35 42.96 -29.25 -48.05
C GLU A 35 42.55 -30.46 -47.20
N SER A 36 42.99 -30.51 -45.94
CA SER A 36 42.52 -31.54 -45.01
C SER A 36 41.49 -30.96 -44.05
N LEU A 37 40.64 -31.81 -43.51
CA LEU A 37 39.59 -31.42 -42.58
C LEU A 37 39.71 -32.18 -41.27
N TYR A 38 39.71 -31.41 -40.18
CA TYR A 38 39.43 -31.85 -38.83
C TYR A 38 37.96 -31.51 -38.55
N LEU A 39 37.10 -32.51 -38.46
CA LEU A 39 35.66 -32.33 -38.28
C LEU A 39 35.22 -32.87 -36.90
N PRO A 40 35.02 -31.99 -35.91
CA PRO A 40 34.42 -32.41 -34.65
C PRO A 40 32.94 -32.75 -34.83
N CYS A 41 32.39 -33.48 -33.87
CA CYS A 41 30.94 -33.66 -33.77
C CYS A 41 30.25 -32.27 -33.65
N PRO A 42 29.15 -32.02 -34.38
CA PRO A 42 28.53 -30.68 -34.44
C PRO A 42 27.93 -30.18 -33.11
N ASN A 43 27.55 -31.10 -32.21
CA ASN A 43 26.98 -30.72 -30.91
C ASN A 43 28.07 -30.64 -29.84
N LEU A 44 28.07 -29.57 -29.03
CA LEU A 44 29.04 -29.36 -27.95
C LEU A 44 29.08 -30.52 -26.95
N ASP A 45 27.93 -31.10 -26.59
CA ASP A 45 27.84 -32.24 -25.66
C ASP A 45 28.44 -33.54 -26.27
N CYS A 46 28.50 -33.61 -27.59
CA CYS A 46 29.10 -34.72 -28.33
C CYS A 46 30.59 -34.48 -28.61
N PHE A 47 31.00 -33.22 -28.71
CA PHE A 47 32.39 -32.84 -28.89
C PHE A 47 33.17 -32.92 -27.57
N GLU A 48 32.60 -32.42 -26.46
CA GLU A 48 33.18 -32.54 -25.12
C GLU A 48 33.28 -34.02 -24.76
N ASP A 49 34.51 -34.50 -24.76
CA ASP A 49 34.85 -35.91 -24.70
C ASP A 49 34.35 -36.55 -23.40
N ASN A 50 33.23 -37.26 -23.46
CA ASN A 50 32.79 -38.11 -22.36
C ASN A 50 33.56 -39.44 -22.42
N GLU A 51 34.54 -39.63 -21.52
CA GLU A 51 35.42 -40.81 -21.49
C GLU A 51 34.68 -42.15 -21.50
N ASN A 52 33.40 -42.15 -21.10
CA ASN A 52 32.57 -43.35 -21.04
C ASN A 52 31.67 -43.57 -22.28
N ALA A 53 31.69 -42.67 -23.27
CA ALA A 53 30.90 -42.80 -24.49
C ALA A 53 31.70 -43.47 -25.61
N SER A 54 31.03 -44.29 -26.43
CA SER A 54 31.61 -44.81 -27.68
C SER A 54 31.02 -44.10 -28.89
N TYR A 55 31.81 -44.02 -29.95
CA TYR A 55 31.47 -43.27 -31.16
C TYR A 55 31.53 -44.18 -32.37
N VAL A 56 30.61 -43.98 -33.31
CA VAL A 56 30.64 -44.60 -34.63
C VAL A 56 30.36 -43.53 -35.67
N TRP A 57 31.21 -43.44 -36.69
CA TRP A 57 31.05 -42.54 -37.82
C TRP A 57 30.63 -43.30 -39.08
N LEU A 58 29.65 -42.75 -39.78
CA LEU A 58 29.03 -43.38 -40.94
C LEU A 58 28.97 -42.36 -42.07
N LYS A 59 29.26 -42.77 -43.30
CA LYS A 59 29.06 -41.96 -44.51
C LYS A 59 27.83 -42.46 -45.25
N ASN A 60 26.92 -41.56 -45.58
CA ASN A 60 25.81 -41.83 -46.48
C ASN A 60 26.27 -41.63 -47.92
N VAL A 61 26.45 -42.71 -48.65
CA VAL A 61 26.85 -42.65 -50.05
C VAL A 61 25.59 -42.44 -50.90
N SER A 62 25.40 -41.21 -51.38
CA SER A 62 24.20 -40.78 -52.13
C SER A 62 23.88 -41.65 -53.36
N ARG A 63 24.87 -42.37 -53.89
CA ARG A 63 24.71 -43.28 -55.05
C ARG A 63 24.03 -44.61 -54.72
N THR A 64 24.15 -45.13 -53.51
CA THR A 64 23.72 -46.50 -53.15
C THR A 64 22.65 -46.53 -52.06
N LYS A 65 22.34 -45.39 -51.42
CA LYS A 65 21.50 -45.32 -50.20
C LYS A 65 21.97 -46.28 -49.10
N SER A 66 23.23 -46.71 -49.15
CA SER A 66 23.87 -47.55 -48.12
C SER A 66 24.66 -46.66 -47.17
N LEU A 67 24.61 -47.01 -45.89
CA LEU A 67 25.47 -46.44 -44.87
C LEU A 67 26.79 -47.24 -44.84
N GLU A 68 27.90 -46.56 -45.00
CA GLU A 68 29.24 -47.16 -44.86
C GLU A 68 29.87 -46.70 -43.55
N GLU A 69 30.35 -47.64 -42.74
CA GLU A 69 31.09 -47.32 -41.52
C GLU A 69 32.50 -46.90 -41.84
N ILE A 70 32.93 -45.78 -41.25
CA ILE A 70 34.28 -45.24 -41.41
C ILE A 70 35.20 -45.96 -40.42
N GLY A 71 36.43 -46.27 -40.81
CA GLY A 71 37.40 -46.93 -39.92
C GLY A 71 38.07 -45.99 -38.91
N THR A 72 38.78 -46.56 -37.95
CA THR A 72 39.61 -45.82 -36.97
C THR A 72 41.11 -45.89 -37.28
N GLU A 73 41.48 -46.51 -38.39
CA GLU A 73 42.88 -46.75 -38.77
C GLU A 73 43.55 -45.46 -39.29
N GLU A 74 44.50 -44.90 -38.54
CA GLU A 74 45.12 -43.59 -38.84
C GLU A 74 45.92 -43.53 -40.16
N HIS A 75 46.27 -44.68 -40.73
CA HIS A 75 46.95 -44.73 -42.04
C HIS A 75 46.00 -44.54 -43.22
N MET A 76 44.68 -44.67 -42.97
CA MET A 76 43.66 -44.41 -43.96
C MET A 76 43.48 -42.90 -44.17
N ARG A 77 42.98 -42.53 -45.35
CA ARG A 77 42.74 -41.12 -45.69
C ARG A 77 41.56 -40.53 -44.91
N VAL A 78 40.54 -41.35 -44.68
CA VAL A 78 39.33 -41.00 -43.94
C VAL A 78 39.22 -41.94 -42.77
N HIS A 79 39.32 -41.41 -41.57
CA HIS A 79 39.26 -42.16 -40.32
C HIS A 79 38.78 -41.26 -39.20
N TYR A 80 38.28 -41.85 -38.11
CA TYR A 80 37.86 -41.08 -36.95
C TYR A 80 38.57 -41.52 -35.67
N HIS A 81 38.68 -40.61 -34.72
CA HIS A 81 39.10 -40.90 -33.36
C HIS A 81 38.14 -40.23 -32.39
N ARG A 82 37.48 -41.03 -31.55
CA ARG A 82 36.43 -40.56 -30.62
C ARG A 82 35.36 -39.73 -31.36
N SER A 83 35.11 -38.51 -30.91
CA SER A 83 34.13 -37.57 -31.46
C SER A 83 34.59 -36.82 -32.71
N VAL A 84 35.76 -37.15 -33.29
CA VAL A 84 36.37 -36.37 -34.36
C VAL A 84 36.62 -37.21 -35.60
N LEU A 85 36.17 -36.72 -36.76
CA LEU A 85 36.45 -37.27 -38.07
C LEU A 85 37.60 -36.52 -38.75
N TYR A 86 38.55 -37.26 -39.32
CA TYR A 86 39.64 -36.75 -40.13
C TYR A 86 39.42 -37.11 -41.59
N ILE A 87 39.47 -36.11 -42.47
CA ILE A 87 39.46 -36.31 -43.92
C ILE A 87 40.70 -35.65 -44.48
N LEU A 88 41.70 -36.47 -44.82
CA LEU A 88 42.96 -35.99 -45.34
C LEU A 88 42.84 -35.77 -46.86
N GLN A 89 43.31 -34.63 -47.36
CA GLN A 89 43.25 -34.29 -48.80
C GLN A 89 41.85 -34.47 -49.40
N LEU A 90 40.95 -33.56 -49.07
CA LEU A 90 39.56 -33.52 -49.52
C LEU A 90 39.46 -33.58 -51.05
N SER A 91 38.62 -34.48 -51.55
CA SER A 91 38.19 -34.51 -52.95
C SER A 91 36.69 -34.19 -53.06
N VAL A 92 36.23 -33.83 -54.26
CA VAL A 92 34.79 -33.59 -54.50
C VAL A 92 33.94 -34.82 -54.19
N GLU A 93 34.52 -36.02 -54.31
CA GLU A 93 33.89 -37.31 -53.99
C GLU A 93 33.64 -37.50 -52.48
N ASP A 94 34.26 -36.68 -51.64
CA ASP A 94 34.00 -36.67 -50.20
C ASP A 94 32.68 -35.95 -49.85
N THR A 95 32.05 -35.24 -50.80
CA THR A 95 30.74 -34.62 -50.60
C THR A 95 29.67 -35.65 -50.21
N GLY A 96 28.91 -35.36 -49.16
CA GLY A 96 27.80 -36.19 -48.70
C GLY A 96 27.47 -36.01 -47.21
N PHE A 97 26.52 -36.82 -46.73
CA PHE A 97 26.13 -36.78 -45.32
C PHE A 97 27.01 -37.69 -44.48
N TYR A 98 27.61 -37.12 -43.45
CA TYR A 98 28.36 -37.81 -42.41
C TYR A 98 27.51 -37.87 -41.14
N ILE A 99 27.48 -39.03 -40.51
CA ILE A 99 26.62 -39.31 -39.38
C ILE A 99 27.49 -39.78 -38.23
N THR A 100 27.38 -39.10 -37.09
CA THR A 100 28.01 -39.50 -35.83
C THR A 100 26.97 -40.11 -34.92
N ARG A 101 27.23 -41.32 -34.43
CA ARG A 101 26.45 -41.93 -33.36
C ARG A 101 27.29 -41.99 -32.09
N GLN A 102 26.75 -41.41 -31.03
CA GLN A 102 27.32 -41.45 -29.69
C GLN A 102 26.48 -42.39 -28.83
N PHE A 103 27.13 -43.36 -28.19
CA PHE A 103 26.49 -44.35 -27.33
C PHE A 103 26.90 -44.13 -25.88
N TYR A 104 25.92 -43.96 -25.00
CA TYR A 104 26.11 -43.80 -23.57
C TYR A 104 26.03 -45.16 -22.83
N PRO A 105 26.65 -45.28 -21.64
CA PRO A 105 26.63 -46.52 -20.85
C PRO A 105 25.24 -47.00 -20.43
N ASP A 106 24.27 -46.09 -20.34
CA ASP A 106 22.86 -46.35 -20.00
C ASP A 106 22.05 -46.92 -21.18
N GLY A 107 22.67 -47.07 -22.34
CA GLY A 107 22.05 -47.59 -23.57
C GLY A 107 21.37 -46.54 -24.43
N VAL A 108 21.41 -45.26 -24.04
CA VAL A 108 20.92 -44.16 -24.87
C VAL A 108 21.91 -43.90 -26.02
N CYS A 109 21.38 -43.67 -27.22
CA CYS A 109 22.17 -43.32 -28.40
C CYS A 109 21.69 -42.01 -29.00
N HIS A 110 22.62 -41.09 -29.27
CA HIS A 110 22.37 -39.85 -30.00
C HIS A 110 23.00 -39.91 -31.39
N GLU A 111 22.26 -39.44 -32.40
CA GLU A 111 22.71 -39.38 -33.79
C GLU A 111 22.74 -37.93 -34.29
N PHE A 112 23.89 -37.53 -34.82
CA PHE A 112 24.14 -36.21 -35.38
C PHE A 112 24.46 -36.33 -36.86
N VAL A 113 23.95 -35.41 -37.68
CA VAL A 113 24.11 -35.44 -39.14
C VAL A 113 24.77 -34.15 -39.61
N MET A 114 25.87 -34.29 -40.36
CA MET A 114 26.61 -33.22 -41.00
C MET A 114 26.53 -33.40 -42.52
N ASP A 115 26.11 -32.37 -43.24
CA ASP A 115 26.15 -32.30 -44.70
C ASP A 115 27.46 -31.63 -45.15
N LEU A 116 28.42 -32.44 -45.62
CA LEU A 116 29.70 -31.96 -46.09
C LEU A 116 29.65 -31.70 -47.60
N VAL A 117 29.95 -30.47 -48.02
CA VAL A 117 30.01 -30.07 -49.43
C VAL A 117 31.42 -29.60 -49.79
N VAL A 118 32.07 -30.30 -50.73
CA VAL A 118 33.44 -30.01 -51.14
C VAL A 118 33.46 -29.31 -52.49
N TYR A 119 34.09 -28.13 -52.55
CA TYR A 119 34.23 -27.31 -53.76
C TYR A 119 35.67 -27.34 -54.29
N GLU A 120 35.86 -27.51 -55.61
CA GLU A 120 37.19 -27.38 -56.26
C GLU A 120 37.65 -25.92 -56.35
N GLU A 121 36.77 -25.05 -56.79
CA GLU A 121 37.03 -23.63 -56.98
C GLU A 121 36.42 -22.80 -55.84
N PHE A 122 36.97 -21.59 -55.63
CA PHE A 122 36.40 -20.67 -54.68
C PHE A 122 34.99 -20.24 -55.13
N SER A 123 34.01 -20.37 -54.23
CA SER A 123 32.62 -19.96 -54.43
C SER A 123 32.18 -19.13 -53.24
N THR A 124 31.21 -18.23 -53.44
CA THR A 124 30.56 -17.51 -52.33
C THR A 124 29.87 -18.45 -51.34
N ASN A 125 29.58 -19.68 -51.74
CA ASN A 125 29.03 -20.72 -50.86
C ASN A 125 30.04 -21.23 -49.81
N LEU A 126 31.34 -20.97 -49.97
CA LEU A 126 32.38 -21.28 -48.97
C LEU A 126 32.46 -20.23 -47.86
N LEU A 127 31.66 -19.16 -47.93
CA LEU A 127 31.66 -18.11 -46.92
C LEU A 127 30.86 -18.54 -45.70
N PHE A 128 31.53 -18.52 -44.55
CA PHE A 128 30.88 -18.57 -43.25
C PHE A 128 30.09 -17.28 -42.99
N SER A 129 29.28 -17.29 -41.93
CA SER A 129 28.51 -16.13 -41.48
C SER A 129 29.37 -14.86 -41.42
N SER A 130 28.81 -13.77 -41.93
CA SER A 130 29.47 -12.46 -41.93
C SER A 130 29.60 -11.92 -40.50
N ILE A 131 30.68 -11.19 -40.25
CA ILE A 131 30.90 -10.42 -39.02
C ILE A 131 30.58 -8.95 -39.31
N SER A 132 29.87 -8.29 -38.41
CA SER A 132 29.70 -6.84 -38.43
C SER A 132 30.65 -6.15 -37.45
N SER A 133 31.11 -4.96 -37.82
CA SER A 133 31.86 -4.06 -36.93
C SER A 133 31.50 -2.61 -37.24
N VAL A 134 31.90 -1.68 -36.36
CA VAL A 134 31.60 -0.24 -36.48
C VAL A 134 32.87 0.51 -36.85
N GLU A 135 32.70 1.57 -37.64
CA GLU A 135 33.81 2.44 -38.03
C GLU A 135 34.56 3.02 -36.83
N GLY A 136 35.90 2.98 -36.88
CA GLY A 136 36.79 3.49 -35.84
C GLY A 136 37.01 2.58 -34.63
N ILE A 137 36.40 1.38 -34.59
CA ILE A 137 36.63 0.37 -33.54
C ILE A 137 37.57 -0.73 -34.08
N VAL A 138 38.25 -1.44 -33.18
CA VAL A 138 39.03 -2.64 -33.53
C VAL A 138 38.06 -3.78 -33.88
N ALA A 139 38.07 -4.23 -35.12
CA ALA A 139 37.28 -5.38 -35.55
C ALA A 139 38.05 -6.68 -35.26
N GLU A 140 37.42 -7.61 -34.53
CA GLU A 140 37.99 -8.92 -34.20
C GLU A 140 37.36 -10.01 -35.08
N ILE A 141 38.19 -10.67 -35.90
CA ILE A 141 37.75 -11.69 -36.86
C ILE A 141 38.31 -13.04 -36.41
N PHE A 142 37.42 -13.92 -35.95
CA PHE A 142 37.78 -15.27 -35.53
C PHE A 142 37.82 -16.26 -36.71
N CYS A 143 38.65 -17.29 -36.64
CA CYS A 143 38.69 -18.35 -37.66
C CYS A 143 37.64 -19.45 -37.39
N PRO A 144 36.67 -19.71 -38.29
CA PRO A 144 35.55 -20.62 -38.01
C PRO A 144 35.89 -22.11 -37.92
N LEU A 145 36.92 -22.56 -38.64
CA LEU A 145 37.12 -24.01 -38.88
C LEU A 145 38.12 -24.65 -37.93
N CYS A 146 38.98 -23.86 -37.29
CA CYS A 146 40.15 -24.35 -36.57
C CYS A 146 40.11 -23.98 -35.10
N GLU A 147 38.92 -24.00 -34.51
CA GLU A 147 38.70 -23.43 -33.18
C GLU A 147 39.54 -24.10 -32.09
N HIS A 148 39.79 -25.39 -32.27
CA HIS A 148 40.44 -26.27 -31.30
C HIS A 148 41.88 -26.67 -31.70
N GLN A 149 42.47 -25.97 -32.66
CA GLN A 149 43.80 -26.29 -33.19
C GLN A 149 44.86 -25.34 -32.63
N THR A 150 45.96 -25.88 -32.09
CA THR A 150 47.12 -25.13 -31.59
C THR A 150 48.11 -24.72 -32.70
N GLY A 151 47.62 -24.76 -33.94
CA GLY A 151 48.38 -24.53 -35.15
C GLY A 151 48.85 -23.10 -35.38
N THR A 152 49.65 -22.91 -36.43
CA THR A 152 49.95 -21.56 -36.94
C THR A 152 48.81 -21.06 -37.82
N PHE A 153 48.49 -19.77 -37.74
CA PHE A 153 47.44 -19.14 -38.55
C PHE A 153 48.05 -18.11 -39.50
N ILE A 154 47.53 -18.09 -40.74
CA ILE A 154 47.84 -17.09 -41.75
C ILE A 154 46.53 -16.53 -42.30
N TRP A 155 46.39 -15.22 -42.27
CA TRP A 155 45.24 -14.49 -42.76
C TRP A 155 45.51 -13.79 -44.09
N TYR A 156 44.49 -13.80 -44.93
CA TYR A 156 44.43 -13.10 -46.21
C TYR A 156 43.22 -12.18 -46.21
N LYS A 157 43.37 -10.98 -46.79
CA LYS A 157 42.27 -10.06 -47.10
C LYS A 157 42.13 -10.03 -48.62
N ASN A 158 40.96 -10.38 -49.15
CA ASN A 158 40.70 -10.48 -50.58
C ASN A 158 41.80 -11.25 -51.34
N PHE A 159 42.12 -12.44 -50.83
CA PHE A 159 43.17 -13.32 -51.37
C PHE A 159 44.59 -12.73 -51.36
N SER A 160 44.81 -11.59 -50.71
CA SER A 160 46.12 -10.96 -50.53
C SER A 160 46.64 -11.17 -49.11
N LEU A 161 47.91 -11.56 -48.98
CA LEU A 161 48.52 -11.83 -47.68
C LEU A 161 48.56 -10.56 -46.83
N ILE A 162 48.06 -10.65 -45.59
CA ILE A 162 48.18 -9.56 -44.63
C ILE A 162 49.58 -9.59 -44.02
N SER A 163 50.35 -8.53 -44.26
CA SER A 163 51.71 -8.39 -43.71
C SER A 163 51.68 -7.98 -42.23
N ASN A 164 52.64 -8.44 -41.43
CA ASN A 164 52.77 -8.11 -39.99
C ASN A 164 51.54 -8.47 -39.14
N GLN A 165 50.80 -9.50 -39.54
CA GLN A 165 49.68 -10.05 -38.77
C GLN A 165 50.17 -10.79 -37.51
N GLU A 166 49.34 -10.81 -36.46
CA GLU A 166 49.52 -11.73 -35.34
C GLU A 166 49.22 -13.15 -35.83
N SER A 167 50.16 -14.10 -35.68
CA SER A 167 49.92 -15.52 -35.96
C SER A 167 49.04 -16.11 -34.87
N GLY A 168 47.74 -15.83 -34.98
CA GLY A 168 46.72 -16.27 -34.04
C GLY A 168 45.40 -16.58 -34.74
N GLN A 169 44.58 -17.32 -34.02
CA GLN A 169 43.23 -17.72 -34.42
C GLN A 169 42.27 -16.56 -34.64
N MET A 170 42.60 -15.39 -34.07
CA MET A 170 41.82 -14.17 -34.18
C MET A 170 42.66 -13.07 -34.81
N LEU A 171 42.15 -12.48 -35.90
CA LEU A 171 42.74 -11.32 -36.55
C LEU A 171 42.11 -10.04 -35.99
N ARG A 172 42.94 -9.08 -35.58
CA ARG A 172 42.49 -7.75 -35.13
C ARG A 172 42.76 -6.70 -36.20
N VAL A 173 41.71 -6.17 -36.80
CA VAL A 173 41.79 -5.05 -37.74
C VAL A 173 41.58 -3.76 -36.95
N ARG A 174 42.68 -3.03 -36.71
CA ARG A 174 42.64 -1.74 -36.00
C ARG A 174 42.06 -0.65 -36.90
N ASP A 175 41.36 0.30 -36.30
CA ASP A 175 40.71 1.42 -36.99
C ASP A 175 39.90 0.95 -38.21
N ALA A 176 38.96 0.03 -37.96
CA ALA A 176 38.13 -0.51 -39.04
C ALA A 176 37.37 0.61 -39.74
N SER A 177 37.42 0.65 -41.07
CA SER A 177 36.77 1.65 -41.91
C SER A 177 36.07 0.98 -43.08
N ARG A 178 35.33 1.74 -43.90
CA ARG A 178 34.73 1.21 -45.14
C ARG A 178 35.73 0.49 -46.05
N GLU A 179 37.02 0.85 -46.02
CA GLU A 179 38.07 0.15 -46.77
C GLU A 179 38.43 -1.21 -46.17
N SER A 180 38.11 -1.45 -44.90
CA SER A 180 38.29 -2.72 -44.20
C SER A 180 37.23 -3.76 -44.57
N GLU A 181 36.10 -3.34 -45.16
CA GLU A 181 34.99 -4.20 -45.58
C GLU A 181 35.43 -5.14 -46.72
N ASP A 182 35.65 -6.42 -46.40
CA ASP A 182 36.18 -7.39 -47.35
C ASP A 182 35.99 -8.84 -46.89
N ILE A 183 36.41 -9.79 -47.72
CA ILE A 183 36.51 -11.21 -47.38
C ILE A 183 37.87 -11.48 -46.72
N TYR A 184 37.81 -12.02 -45.50
CA TYR A 184 38.97 -12.46 -44.74
C TYR A 184 39.02 -13.98 -44.72
N THR A 185 40.15 -14.54 -45.14
CA THR A 185 40.40 -15.97 -45.18
C THR A 185 41.47 -16.32 -44.17
N CYS A 186 41.16 -17.17 -43.20
CA CYS A 186 42.16 -17.80 -42.34
C CYS A 186 42.60 -19.12 -42.95
N VAL A 187 43.90 -19.39 -42.88
CA VAL A 187 44.51 -20.69 -43.15
C VAL A 187 45.18 -21.14 -41.87
N CYS A 188 44.70 -22.23 -41.29
CA CYS A 188 45.30 -22.82 -40.11
C CYS A 188 46.14 -24.03 -40.51
N PHE A 189 47.28 -24.20 -39.85
CA PHE A 189 48.19 -25.32 -40.06
C PHE A 189 48.24 -26.21 -38.83
N TRP A 190 47.83 -27.46 -38.96
CA TRP A 190 47.80 -28.44 -37.88
C TRP A 190 48.60 -29.68 -38.27
N GLU A 191 48.96 -30.50 -37.29
CA GLU A 191 49.78 -31.68 -37.49
C GLU A 191 48.99 -32.94 -37.14
N HIS A 192 49.05 -33.95 -38.01
CA HIS A 192 48.42 -35.24 -37.77
C HIS A 192 49.31 -36.36 -38.31
N GLY A 193 49.67 -37.32 -37.46
CA GLY A 193 50.57 -38.41 -37.82
C GLY A 193 51.94 -37.95 -38.36
N GLY A 194 52.49 -36.85 -37.81
CA GLY A 194 53.76 -36.26 -38.25
C GLY A 194 53.68 -35.48 -39.57
N ARG A 195 52.49 -35.30 -40.16
CA ARG A 195 52.27 -34.56 -41.40
C ARG A 195 51.67 -33.19 -41.08
N LYS A 196 52.27 -32.14 -41.64
CA LYS A 196 51.72 -30.78 -41.57
C LYS A 196 50.62 -30.63 -42.62
N LEU A 197 49.41 -30.34 -42.16
CA LEU A 197 48.20 -30.20 -42.95
C LEU A 197 47.65 -28.78 -42.79
N ASN A 198 46.75 -28.40 -43.68
CA ASN A 198 46.10 -27.10 -43.66
C ASN A 198 44.61 -27.21 -43.90
N SER A 199 43.88 -26.26 -43.31
CA SER A 199 42.47 -26.02 -43.57
C SER A 199 42.25 -24.51 -43.70
N SER A 200 41.40 -24.10 -44.64
CA SER A 200 41.05 -22.70 -44.83
C SER A 200 39.57 -22.45 -44.62
N ALA A 201 39.27 -21.24 -44.15
CA ALA A 201 37.90 -20.79 -44.01
C ALA A 201 37.79 -19.28 -44.23
N SER A 202 36.71 -18.86 -44.88
CA SER A 202 36.52 -17.47 -45.30
C SER A 202 35.24 -16.89 -44.73
N ARG A 203 35.28 -15.62 -44.32
CA ARG A 203 34.11 -14.85 -43.86
C ARG A 203 34.22 -13.40 -44.29
N ARG A 204 33.06 -12.74 -44.45
CA ARG A 204 32.99 -11.33 -44.82
C ARG A 204 32.93 -10.45 -43.58
N LEU A 205 33.76 -9.42 -43.51
CA LEU A 205 33.59 -8.30 -42.56
C LEU A 205 32.71 -7.24 -43.22
N VAL A 206 31.68 -6.78 -42.51
CA VAL A 206 30.79 -5.68 -42.91
C VAL A 206 30.97 -4.54 -41.92
N ILE A 207 31.19 -3.32 -42.41
CA ILE A 207 31.27 -2.13 -41.56
C ILE A 207 29.92 -1.43 -41.57
N GLU A 208 29.28 -1.40 -40.40
CA GLU A 208 28.02 -0.72 -40.21
C GLU A 208 28.27 0.77 -39.95
N ASP A 209 27.44 1.62 -40.56
CA ASP A 209 27.47 3.05 -40.28
C ASP A 209 27.15 3.27 -38.80
N GLN A 210 27.86 4.21 -38.19
CA GLN A 210 27.64 4.65 -36.82
C GLN A 210 26.31 5.43 -36.73
N SER A 211 25.20 4.76 -37.04
CA SER A 211 23.88 5.19 -36.60
C SER A 211 23.98 5.29 -35.08
N LEU A 212 23.76 6.51 -34.55
CA LEU A 212 23.79 6.81 -33.12
C LEU A 212 23.16 5.65 -32.35
N ILE A 213 23.97 4.75 -31.80
CA ILE A 213 23.51 3.62 -31.00
C ILE A 213 23.06 4.27 -29.70
N THR A 214 21.83 4.77 -29.69
CA THR A 214 21.19 5.19 -28.43
C THR A 214 21.07 3.93 -27.60
N PRO A 215 21.69 3.88 -26.41
CA PRO A 215 21.61 2.72 -25.56
C PRO A 215 20.14 2.41 -25.27
N PRO A 216 19.77 1.13 -25.13
CA PRO A 216 18.40 0.78 -24.81
C PRO A 216 17.96 1.49 -23.53
N ARG A 217 16.68 1.79 -23.39
CA ARG A 217 16.15 2.43 -22.18
C ARG A 217 14.76 1.94 -21.87
N ILE A 218 14.47 1.72 -20.59
CA ILE A 218 13.12 1.44 -20.13
C ILE A 218 12.33 2.75 -20.14
N VAL A 219 11.37 2.86 -21.06
CA VAL A 219 10.52 4.05 -21.24
C VAL A 219 9.31 4.01 -20.32
N HIS A 220 8.78 2.81 -20.11
CA HIS A 220 7.68 2.54 -19.20
C HIS A 220 7.95 1.20 -18.52
N PRO A 221 7.64 1.01 -17.23
CA PRO A 221 7.07 1.99 -16.30
C PRO A 221 8.11 3.02 -15.84
N THR A 222 7.67 4.06 -15.11
CA THR A 222 8.60 4.98 -14.43
C THR A 222 9.14 4.31 -13.17
N ASP A 223 10.42 4.52 -12.85
CA ASP A 223 11.03 3.93 -11.66
C ASP A 223 10.35 4.37 -10.37
N ASN A 224 10.11 3.42 -9.47
CA ASN A 224 9.32 3.55 -8.25
C ASN A 224 7.86 3.96 -8.47
N SER A 225 7.28 3.61 -9.62
CA SER A 225 5.85 3.87 -9.86
C SER A 225 4.95 2.96 -9.02
N ILE A 226 3.76 3.47 -8.69
CA ILE A 226 2.78 2.79 -7.85
C ILE A 226 1.50 2.55 -8.65
N VAL A 227 1.07 1.29 -8.73
CA VAL A 227 -0.17 0.89 -9.39
C VAL A 227 -1.23 0.53 -8.35
N LEU A 228 -2.41 1.14 -8.47
CA LEU A 228 -3.53 0.93 -7.54
C LEU A 228 -4.43 -0.20 -8.02
N VAL A 229 -4.45 -1.31 -7.28
CA VAL A 229 -5.20 -2.52 -7.63
C VAL A 229 -6.03 -3.04 -6.45
N ASP A 230 -7.13 -3.70 -6.77
CA ASP A 230 -8.00 -4.39 -5.80
C ASP A 230 -7.48 -5.81 -5.52
N MET A 231 -7.76 -6.35 -4.34
CA MET A 231 -7.41 -7.74 -4.01
C MET A 231 -8.21 -8.70 -4.90
N ASP A 232 -7.61 -9.83 -5.27
CA ASP A 232 -8.18 -10.85 -6.15
C ASP A 232 -8.47 -10.38 -7.59
N ALA A 233 -8.10 -9.16 -7.97
CA ALA A 233 -8.22 -8.67 -9.34
C ALA A 233 -7.10 -9.23 -10.23
N GLU A 234 -7.38 -9.29 -11.54
CA GLU A 234 -6.38 -9.57 -12.57
C GLU A 234 -5.78 -8.24 -13.07
N ILE A 235 -4.45 -8.19 -13.23
CA ILE A 235 -3.76 -6.99 -13.71
C ILE A 235 -2.55 -7.33 -14.58
N GLY A 236 -2.34 -6.55 -15.65
CA GLY A 236 -1.14 -6.58 -16.49
C GLY A 236 -0.23 -5.40 -16.18
N LEU A 237 1.02 -5.67 -15.80
CA LEU A 237 2.06 -4.66 -15.67
C LEU A 237 2.86 -4.60 -16.97
N THR A 238 2.87 -3.43 -17.63
CA THR A 238 3.53 -3.26 -18.93
C THR A 238 4.91 -2.62 -18.77
N CYS A 239 5.92 -3.29 -19.32
CA CYS A 239 7.26 -2.75 -19.51
C CYS A 239 7.51 -2.52 -21.00
N SER A 240 8.02 -1.34 -21.35
CA SER A 240 8.32 -0.92 -22.71
C SER A 240 9.75 -0.44 -22.76
N VAL A 241 10.59 -1.18 -23.47
CA VAL A 241 12.01 -0.94 -23.60
C VAL A 241 12.29 -0.45 -25.01
N PHE A 242 12.84 0.74 -25.14
CA PHE A 242 13.34 1.25 -26.41
C PHE A 242 14.69 0.62 -26.69
N THR A 243 14.86 -0.04 -27.83
CA THR A 243 16.11 -0.72 -28.23
C THR A 243 16.74 -0.12 -29.50
N GLY A 244 16.00 0.72 -30.23
CA GLY A 244 16.42 1.23 -31.54
C GLY A 244 16.35 0.16 -32.64
N SER A 245 16.67 0.53 -33.88
CA SER A 245 16.60 -0.36 -35.03
C SER A 245 17.68 -1.46 -35.05
N THR A 246 18.80 -1.24 -34.36
CA THR A 246 19.98 -2.13 -34.36
C THR A 246 20.14 -2.97 -33.08
N GLY A 247 19.64 -2.52 -31.93
CA GLY A 247 19.85 -3.17 -30.62
C GLY A 247 18.92 -4.34 -30.27
N ARG A 248 18.11 -4.82 -31.22
CA ARG A 248 17.05 -5.82 -30.97
C ARG A 248 17.56 -7.24 -30.67
N ARG A 249 18.66 -7.66 -31.28
CA ARG A 249 19.18 -9.05 -31.12
C ARG A 249 19.96 -9.26 -29.82
N GLU A 250 20.28 -8.18 -29.11
CA GLU A 250 21.14 -8.19 -27.93
C GLU A 250 20.41 -7.78 -26.64
N CYS A 251 19.12 -7.46 -26.72
CA CYS A 251 18.34 -6.99 -25.57
C CYS A 251 17.28 -8.01 -25.15
N THR A 252 17.35 -8.51 -23.92
CA THR A 252 16.34 -9.39 -23.33
C THR A 252 15.59 -8.67 -22.21
N VAL A 253 14.25 -8.79 -22.19
CA VAL A 253 13.40 -8.08 -21.23
C VAL A 253 12.70 -9.07 -20.31
N GLY A 254 12.87 -8.93 -19.00
CA GLY A 254 12.35 -9.85 -18.00
C GLY A 254 11.60 -9.16 -16.86
N TRP A 255 10.99 -9.99 -16.01
CA TRP A 255 10.34 -9.55 -14.77
C TRP A 255 10.90 -10.32 -13.58
N LEU A 256 11.24 -9.58 -12.53
CA LEU A 256 11.64 -10.12 -11.23
C LEU A 256 10.66 -9.66 -10.15
N ARG A 257 10.37 -10.51 -9.17
CA ARG A 257 9.73 -10.13 -7.91
C ARG A 257 10.72 -10.36 -6.79
N ASN A 258 11.11 -9.32 -6.05
CA ASN A 258 12.09 -9.42 -4.97
C ASN A 258 13.34 -10.27 -5.35
N GLN A 259 13.90 -10.03 -6.55
CA GLN A 259 15.05 -10.76 -7.13
C GLN A 259 14.80 -12.20 -7.64
N THR A 260 13.59 -12.72 -7.55
CA THR A 260 13.21 -14.02 -8.17
C THR A 260 12.57 -13.81 -9.54
N ALA A 261 13.02 -14.57 -10.55
CA ALA A 261 12.39 -14.60 -11.86
C ALA A 261 10.96 -15.13 -11.76
N LEU A 262 10.03 -14.48 -12.46
CA LEU A 262 8.60 -14.83 -12.43
C LEU A 262 8.18 -15.77 -13.56
N ASP A 263 9.09 -16.09 -14.48
CA ASP A 263 8.79 -16.95 -15.62
C ASP A 263 8.54 -18.40 -15.15
N GLY A 264 7.41 -18.96 -15.59
CA GLY A 264 6.96 -20.31 -15.18
C GLY A 264 6.39 -20.44 -13.75
N LEU A 265 6.23 -19.34 -12.98
CA LEU A 265 5.54 -19.40 -11.68
C LEU A 265 4.02 -19.39 -11.84
N ASP A 266 3.36 -20.31 -11.11
CA ASP A 266 1.91 -20.48 -11.16
C ASP A 266 1.18 -19.19 -10.70
N GLY A 267 0.31 -18.65 -11.55
CA GLY A 267 -0.42 -17.39 -11.33
C GLY A 267 0.18 -16.14 -11.97
N TYR A 268 1.40 -16.22 -12.51
CA TYR A 268 2.07 -15.17 -13.28
C TYR A 268 2.27 -15.63 -14.73
N THR A 269 2.05 -14.75 -15.69
CA THR A 269 2.31 -15.05 -17.11
C THR A 269 3.00 -13.85 -17.73
N VAL A 270 4.08 -14.09 -18.47
CA VAL A 270 4.81 -13.03 -19.18
C VAL A 270 4.49 -13.15 -20.66
N GLU A 271 3.97 -12.08 -21.24
CA GLU A 271 3.71 -11.96 -22.66
C GLU A 271 4.67 -10.93 -23.24
N GLN A 272 5.39 -11.28 -24.30
CA GLN A 272 6.29 -10.37 -24.99
C GLN A 272 5.80 -10.08 -26.41
N ARG A 273 5.94 -8.83 -26.81
CA ARG A 273 5.65 -8.33 -28.15
C ARG A 273 6.75 -7.38 -28.59
N GLU A 274 7.20 -7.53 -29.82
CA GLU A 274 8.28 -6.72 -30.38
C GLU A 274 7.76 -5.86 -31.56
N ASP A 275 8.04 -4.56 -31.52
CA ASP A 275 7.77 -3.57 -32.56
C ASP A 275 9.09 -2.93 -33.02
N GLU A 276 9.13 -2.20 -34.16
CA GLU A 276 10.37 -1.80 -34.89
C GLU A 276 11.51 -1.20 -34.05
N ALA A 277 11.19 -0.52 -32.95
CA ALA A 277 12.17 0.08 -32.04
C ALA A 277 11.93 -0.24 -30.56
N PHE A 278 10.93 -1.08 -30.24
CA PHE A 278 10.47 -1.32 -28.87
C PHE A 278 10.24 -2.80 -28.59
N ILE A 279 10.60 -3.22 -27.39
CA ILE A 279 10.21 -4.50 -26.80
C ILE A 279 9.19 -4.21 -25.70
N HIS A 280 7.99 -4.75 -25.85
CA HIS A 280 6.91 -4.67 -24.88
C HIS A 280 6.78 -6.00 -24.14
N SER A 281 6.97 -5.97 -22.83
CA SER A 281 6.80 -7.14 -21.94
C SER A 281 5.68 -6.86 -20.95
N VAL A 282 4.63 -7.67 -20.96
CA VAL A 282 3.48 -7.56 -20.07
C VAL A 282 3.49 -8.71 -19.08
N LEU A 283 3.61 -8.39 -17.79
CA LEU A 283 3.44 -9.34 -16.70
C LEU A 283 1.98 -9.38 -16.28
N LEU A 284 1.29 -10.45 -16.62
CA LEU A 284 -0.09 -10.74 -16.22
C LEU A 284 -0.11 -11.46 -14.86
N ILE A 285 -0.71 -10.81 -13.87
CA ILE A 285 -0.98 -11.37 -12.54
C ILE A 285 -2.46 -11.76 -12.52
N ARG A 286 -2.76 -13.06 -12.56
CA ARG A 286 -4.15 -13.56 -12.67
C ARG A 286 -5.02 -13.23 -11.46
N LYS A 287 -4.41 -13.28 -10.27
CA LYS A 287 -5.11 -13.04 -9.01
C LYS A 287 -4.17 -12.37 -8.02
N VAL A 288 -4.36 -11.07 -7.82
CA VAL A 288 -3.53 -10.29 -6.88
C VAL A 288 -3.75 -10.76 -5.45
N SER A 289 -2.68 -11.26 -4.84
CA SER A 289 -2.65 -11.77 -3.47
C SER A 289 -2.17 -10.70 -2.47
N GLN A 290 -2.24 -11.03 -1.18
CA GLN A 290 -1.67 -10.16 -0.15
C GLN A 290 -0.14 -10.02 -0.27
N VAL A 291 0.54 -11.06 -0.75
CA VAL A 291 2.00 -11.07 -0.92
C VAL A 291 2.43 -10.07 -2.00
N ASP A 292 1.62 -9.91 -3.05
CA ASP A 292 1.91 -9.01 -4.16
C ASP A 292 1.91 -7.53 -3.73
N PHE A 293 1.12 -7.15 -2.72
CA PHE A 293 1.11 -5.79 -2.16
C PHE A 293 2.35 -5.46 -1.31
N TYR A 294 3.05 -6.48 -0.81
CA TYR A 294 4.30 -6.33 -0.04
C TYR A 294 5.55 -6.59 -0.89
N SER A 295 5.36 -6.95 -2.15
CA SER A 295 6.44 -7.26 -3.09
C SER A 295 6.73 -6.09 -4.01
N VAL A 296 7.98 -5.98 -4.45
CA VAL A 296 8.39 -5.05 -5.49
C VAL A 296 8.63 -5.84 -6.77
N PHE A 297 7.98 -5.40 -7.85
CA PHE A 297 8.17 -5.96 -9.18
C PHE A 297 9.22 -5.13 -9.91
N HIS A 298 10.15 -5.79 -10.57
CA HIS A 298 11.21 -5.15 -11.33
C HIS A 298 11.08 -5.57 -12.79
N CYS A 299 10.98 -4.60 -13.69
CA CYS A 299 11.26 -4.85 -15.09
C CYS A 299 12.77 -4.76 -15.31
N THR A 300 13.34 -5.78 -15.92
CA THR A 300 14.76 -5.84 -16.27
C THR A 300 14.94 -5.81 -17.77
N ALA A 301 15.87 -5.00 -18.26
CA ALA A 301 16.33 -5.05 -19.64
C ALA A 301 17.83 -5.34 -19.61
N ASP A 302 18.21 -6.53 -20.06
CA ASP A 302 19.60 -6.96 -20.16
C ASP A 302 20.09 -6.71 -21.59
N TYR A 303 21.17 -5.95 -21.73
CA TYR A 303 21.75 -5.59 -23.02
C TYR A 303 23.27 -5.75 -22.95
N SER A 304 23.84 -6.77 -23.61
CA SER A 304 25.27 -7.12 -23.80
C SER A 304 26.28 -6.78 -22.67
N TYR A 305 26.39 -5.51 -22.27
CA TYR A 305 27.29 -4.97 -21.25
C TYR A 305 26.60 -4.21 -20.09
N GLN A 306 25.27 -4.09 -20.10
CA GLN A 306 24.52 -3.34 -19.08
C GLN A 306 23.13 -3.94 -18.82
N VAL A 307 22.82 -4.14 -17.54
CA VAL A 307 21.47 -4.47 -17.06
C VAL A 307 20.80 -3.21 -16.55
N MET A 308 19.59 -2.94 -17.03
CA MET A 308 18.73 -1.85 -16.58
C MET A 308 17.57 -2.42 -15.77
N LEU A 309 17.21 -1.73 -14.69
CA LEU A 309 16.19 -2.19 -13.76
C LEU A 309 15.30 -1.03 -13.34
N VAL A 310 14.00 -1.23 -13.44
CA VAL A 310 12.97 -0.27 -13.04
C VAL A 310 11.97 -0.96 -12.13
N SER A 311 11.63 -0.30 -11.02
CA SER A 311 10.75 -0.85 -9.99
C SER A 311 9.30 -0.36 -10.10
N VAL A 312 8.37 -1.26 -9.79
CA VAL A 312 6.92 -1.01 -9.70
C VAL A 312 6.39 -1.67 -8.42
N ALA A 313 5.59 -0.93 -7.67
CA ALA A 313 4.92 -1.44 -6.48
C ALA A 313 3.40 -1.44 -6.66
N LEU A 314 2.75 -2.49 -6.14
CA LEU A 314 1.29 -2.55 -6.08
C LEU A 314 0.81 -1.99 -4.74
N LYS A 315 -0.21 -1.13 -4.79
CA LYS A 315 -0.86 -0.60 -3.58
C LYS A 315 -2.34 -0.86 -3.61
N ARG A 316 -2.86 -1.34 -2.48
CA ARG A 316 -4.29 -1.63 -2.35
C ARG A 316 -5.10 -0.35 -2.51
N ARG A 317 -6.10 -0.39 -3.40
CA ARG A 317 -7.06 0.71 -3.54
C ARG A 317 -7.81 0.90 -2.23
N ALA A 318 -7.86 2.14 -1.74
CA ALA A 318 -8.59 2.45 -0.53
C ALA A 318 -10.08 2.15 -0.73
N SER A 319 -10.65 1.31 0.14
CA SER A 319 -12.08 0.98 0.08
C SER A 319 -12.89 2.23 0.38
N ARG A 320 -13.61 2.74 -0.63
CA ARG A 320 -14.52 3.88 -0.45
C ARG A 320 -15.61 3.58 0.58
N LEU A 321 -15.95 2.31 0.78
CA LEU A 321 -16.91 1.86 1.77
C LEU A 321 -16.43 2.14 3.20
N THR A 322 -15.16 1.87 3.54
CA THR A 322 -14.67 2.10 4.92
C THR A 322 -14.68 3.58 5.28
N LEU A 323 -14.40 4.47 4.31
CA LEU A 323 -14.48 5.91 4.49
C LEU A 323 -15.94 6.36 4.71
N VAL A 324 -16.88 5.82 3.93
CA VAL A 324 -18.33 6.10 4.11
C VAL A 324 -18.82 5.64 5.49
N TRP A 325 -18.49 4.41 5.90
CA TRP A 325 -18.87 3.90 7.23
C TRP A 325 -18.24 4.72 8.36
N SER A 326 -16.98 5.15 8.20
CA SER A 326 -16.31 6.04 9.15
C SER A 326 -17.06 7.37 9.31
N CYS A 327 -17.44 8.01 8.20
CA CYS A 327 -18.22 9.26 8.22
C CYS A 327 -19.60 9.06 8.87
N VAL A 328 -20.30 7.97 8.57
CA VAL A 328 -21.62 7.65 9.16
C VAL A 328 -21.50 7.48 10.68
N CYS A 329 -20.48 6.77 11.17
CA CYS A 329 -20.22 6.61 12.60
C CYS A 329 -19.98 7.97 13.29
N VAL A 330 -19.19 8.87 12.68
CA VAL A 330 -18.94 10.21 13.22
C VAL A 330 -20.23 11.03 13.31
N VAL A 331 -21.05 11.04 12.26
CA VAL A 331 -22.33 11.75 12.26
C VAL A 331 -23.27 11.19 13.34
N PHE A 332 -23.34 9.87 13.49
CA PHE A 332 -24.15 9.24 14.53
C PHE A 332 -23.70 9.65 15.94
N LEU A 333 -22.38 9.67 16.21
CA LEU A 333 -21.84 10.13 17.48
C LEU A 333 -22.21 11.59 17.77
N ILE A 334 -22.14 12.48 16.76
CA ILE A 334 -22.55 13.89 16.92
C ILE A 334 -24.03 14.00 17.27
N LEU A 335 -24.89 13.21 16.62
CA LEU A 335 -26.33 13.19 16.92
C LEU A 335 -26.61 12.69 18.35
N MET A 336 -25.91 11.65 18.80
CA MET A 336 -26.03 11.12 20.16
C MET A 336 -25.54 12.13 21.20
N VAL A 337 -24.42 12.82 20.95
CA VAL A 337 -23.93 13.89 21.83
C VAL A 337 -24.92 15.06 21.86
N SER A 338 -25.44 15.49 20.70
CA SER A 338 -26.45 16.54 20.63
C SER A 338 -27.73 16.17 21.39
N GLY A 339 -28.19 14.92 21.25
CA GLY A 339 -29.34 14.38 21.96
C GLY A 339 -29.15 14.36 23.47
N THR A 340 -28.00 13.85 23.95
CA THR A 340 -27.68 13.82 25.38
C THR A 340 -27.49 15.23 25.95
N MET A 341 -26.87 16.14 25.22
CA MET A 341 -26.76 17.56 25.59
C MET A 341 -28.12 18.22 25.75
N LYS A 342 -29.09 17.93 24.88
CA LYS A 342 -30.48 18.43 25.03
C LYS A 342 -31.18 17.82 26.24
N MET A 343 -31.05 16.51 26.46
CA MET A 343 -31.70 15.81 27.58
C MET A 343 -31.18 16.28 28.93
N PHE A 344 -29.87 16.49 29.04
CA PHE A 344 -29.20 16.88 30.29
C PHE A 344 -28.86 18.37 30.35
N ALA A 345 -29.40 19.22 29.46
CA ALA A 345 -29.08 20.65 29.40
C ALA A 345 -29.23 21.35 30.76
N VAL A 346 -30.33 21.08 31.47
CA VAL A 346 -30.59 21.65 32.81
C VAL A 346 -29.58 21.14 33.83
N ASP A 347 -29.26 19.85 33.81
CA ASP A 347 -28.30 19.24 34.75
C ASP A 347 -26.87 19.73 34.49
N LEU A 348 -26.46 19.85 33.22
CA LEU A 348 -25.16 20.37 32.82
C LEU A 348 -24.99 21.83 33.23
N VAL A 349 -26.00 22.68 33.00
CA VAL A 349 -25.96 24.08 33.44
C VAL A 349 -25.89 24.18 34.96
N LEU A 350 -26.67 23.36 35.69
CA LEU A 350 -26.63 23.34 37.16
C LEU A 350 -25.29 22.85 37.71
N LEU A 351 -24.64 21.88 37.05
CA LEU A 351 -23.29 21.40 37.38
C LEU A 351 -22.23 22.46 37.09
N LEU A 352 -22.23 23.05 35.89
CA LEU A 352 -21.31 24.12 35.51
C LEU A 352 -21.43 25.31 36.47
N ARG A 353 -22.66 25.72 36.82
CA ARG A 353 -22.89 26.79 37.80
C ARG A 353 -22.33 26.46 39.18
N GLY A 354 -22.34 25.19 39.57
CA GLY A 354 -21.67 24.70 40.78
C GLY A 354 -20.15 24.87 40.73
N SER A 355 -19.53 24.56 39.59
CA SER A 355 -18.08 24.74 39.38
C SER A 355 -17.67 26.22 39.34
N PHE A 356 -18.43 27.06 38.64
CA PHE A 356 -18.18 28.51 38.56
C PHE A 356 -18.48 29.28 39.85
N LYS A 357 -19.20 28.68 40.82
CA LYS A 357 -19.44 29.24 42.16
C LYS A 357 -18.13 29.60 42.89
N LYS A 358 -17.02 28.91 42.55
CA LYS A 358 -15.70 29.15 43.15
C LYS A 358 -14.94 30.33 42.55
N LEU A 359 -15.25 30.73 41.31
CA LEU A 359 -14.37 31.61 40.53
C LEU A 359 -14.79 33.10 40.57
N ASN A 360 -16.09 33.40 40.59
CA ASN A 360 -16.59 34.79 40.55
C ASN A 360 -17.47 35.08 41.77
N ARG A 361 -16.89 35.65 42.83
CA ARG A 361 -17.61 36.08 44.04
C ARG A 361 -17.60 37.61 44.14
N LYS A 362 -18.70 38.25 43.73
CA LYS A 362 -19.01 39.66 44.05
C LYS A 362 -20.01 39.67 45.21
N GLU A 363 -19.76 40.47 46.24
CA GLU A 363 -20.68 40.59 47.37
C GLU A 363 -21.75 41.64 47.05
N ASP A 364 -22.96 41.18 46.71
CA ASP A 364 -24.05 42.06 46.23
C ASP A 364 -24.89 42.71 47.36
N GLY A 365 -24.45 42.64 48.62
CA GLY A 365 -25.19 43.17 49.79
C GLY A 365 -26.53 42.50 50.13
N LYS A 366 -27.04 41.60 49.27
CA LYS A 366 -28.32 40.88 49.45
C LYS A 366 -28.19 39.70 50.42
N VAL A 367 -29.13 39.65 51.38
CA VAL A 367 -29.12 38.70 52.51
C VAL A 367 -29.93 37.43 52.23
N TYR A 368 -30.97 37.52 51.40
CA TYR A 368 -31.86 36.40 51.10
C TYR A 368 -31.75 36.00 49.62
N ASP A 369 -31.80 34.71 49.35
CA ASP A 369 -31.75 34.18 47.99
C ASP A 369 -33.12 34.28 47.32
N ALA A 370 -34.22 34.15 48.08
CA ALA A 370 -35.56 34.48 47.60
C ALA A 370 -36.53 34.87 48.73
N TYR A 371 -37.50 35.72 48.39
CA TYR A 371 -38.67 36.05 49.22
C TYR A 371 -39.89 35.29 48.71
N VAL A 372 -40.64 34.64 49.61
CA VAL A 372 -41.83 33.84 49.26
C VAL A 372 -43.10 34.65 49.50
N ILE A 373 -43.91 34.82 48.46
CA ILE A 373 -45.21 35.49 48.47
C ILE A 373 -46.28 34.43 48.21
N TYR A 374 -47.21 34.26 49.15
CA TYR A 374 -48.30 33.30 49.05
C TYR A 374 -49.58 33.88 49.67
N GLN A 375 -50.73 33.44 49.16
CA GLN A 375 -52.03 33.85 49.69
C GLN A 375 -52.37 33.01 50.94
N ARG A 376 -52.86 33.65 52.00
CA ARG A 376 -53.22 32.99 53.27
C ARG A 376 -54.73 32.96 53.55
N ASN A 377 -55.47 33.93 53.03
CA ASN A 377 -56.91 34.07 53.28
C ASN A 377 -57.76 33.71 52.05
N ASN A 378 -59.01 33.31 52.29
CA ASN A 378 -60.01 32.90 51.29
C ASN A 378 -59.63 31.64 50.49
N LEU A 379 -59.18 30.61 51.19
CA LEU A 379 -58.81 29.32 50.59
C LEU A 379 -59.73 28.23 51.15
N ASP A 380 -60.01 27.20 50.33
CA ASP A 380 -60.69 26.01 50.82
C ASP A 380 -59.76 25.29 51.83
N GLU A 381 -60.32 24.62 52.84
CA GLU A 381 -59.55 23.96 53.91
C GLU A 381 -58.50 22.96 53.35
N ALA A 382 -58.82 22.30 52.24
CA ALA A 382 -57.91 21.42 51.51
C ALA A 382 -56.74 22.19 50.87
N THR A 383 -57.01 23.33 50.23
CA THR A 383 -56.00 24.17 49.57
C THR A 383 -55.13 24.90 50.60
N GLU A 384 -55.70 25.33 51.72
CA GLU A 384 -54.94 25.91 52.83
C GLU A 384 -53.93 24.90 53.40
N LYS A 385 -54.37 23.65 53.59
CA LYS A 385 -53.50 22.56 54.02
C LYS A 385 -52.39 22.27 53.01
N THR A 386 -52.68 22.19 51.70
CA THR A 386 -51.65 21.94 50.68
C THR A 386 -50.64 23.09 50.57
N ILE A 387 -51.07 24.34 50.72
CA ILE A 387 -50.18 25.50 50.79
C ILE A 387 -49.31 25.45 52.04
N SER A 388 -49.90 25.19 53.21
CA SER A 388 -49.16 25.11 54.47
C SER A 388 -48.11 24.00 54.42
N ASP A 389 -48.50 22.80 53.96
CA ASP A 389 -47.59 21.65 53.78
C ASP A 389 -46.46 21.97 52.79
N PHE A 390 -46.75 22.71 51.72
CA PHE A 390 -45.72 23.13 50.77
C PHE A 390 -44.79 24.21 51.31
N VAL A 391 -45.33 25.30 51.89
CA VAL A 391 -44.56 26.48 52.34
C VAL A 391 -43.75 26.17 53.59
N THR A 392 -44.32 25.43 54.55
CA THR A 392 -43.64 25.12 55.81
C THR A 392 -42.88 23.80 55.76
N GLY A 393 -43.31 22.84 54.93
CA GLY A 393 -42.70 21.52 54.81
C GLY A 393 -41.79 21.36 53.60
N ALA A 394 -42.37 21.24 52.40
CA ALA A 394 -41.64 20.82 51.19
C ALA A 394 -40.60 21.85 50.71
N LEU A 395 -40.97 23.14 50.68
CA LEU A 395 -40.14 24.23 50.16
C LEU A 395 -38.87 24.45 51.01
N PRO A 396 -38.92 24.54 52.35
CA PRO A 396 -37.72 24.67 53.19
C PRO A 396 -36.88 23.39 53.17
N THR A 397 -37.51 22.21 53.18
CA THR A 397 -36.79 20.92 53.17
C THR A 397 -35.93 20.75 51.92
N VAL A 398 -36.44 21.16 50.75
CA VAL A 398 -35.69 20.99 49.49
C VAL A 398 -34.75 22.17 49.23
N LEU A 399 -35.22 23.41 49.34
CA LEU A 399 -34.40 24.58 49.00
C LEU A 399 -33.39 24.93 50.10
N GLU A 400 -33.79 24.95 51.37
CA GLU A 400 -32.90 25.34 52.47
C GLU A 400 -32.03 24.18 52.97
N LYS A 401 -32.60 23.00 53.22
CA LYS A 401 -31.85 21.86 53.78
C LYS A 401 -31.04 21.09 52.72
N TYR A 402 -31.61 20.83 51.53
CA TYR A 402 -30.91 20.05 50.50
C TYR A 402 -30.03 20.91 49.58
N TYR A 403 -30.52 22.07 49.13
CA TYR A 403 -29.79 22.96 48.20
C TYR A 403 -29.09 24.16 48.86
N ASN A 404 -29.23 24.35 50.18
CA ASN A 404 -28.57 25.42 50.96
C ASN A 404 -28.93 26.86 50.52
N TYR A 405 -30.16 27.09 50.07
CA TYR A 405 -30.69 28.45 49.87
C TYR A 405 -31.13 29.08 51.19
N LYS A 406 -31.12 30.41 51.25
CA LYS A 406 -31.71 31.17 52.35
C LYS A 406 -32.99 31.85 51.87
N LEU A 407 -34.15 31.33 52.27
CA LEU A 407 -35.44 31.92 51.94
C LEU A 407 -35.90 32.88 53.06
N TYR A 408 -36.72 33.85 52.69
CA TYR A 408 -37.56 34.59 53.64
C TYR A 408 -38.99 34.14 53.45
N ILE A 409 -39.57 33.56 54.50
CA ILE A 409 -40.96 33.13 54.54
C ILE A 409 -41.67 34.02 55.57
N PRO A 410 -42.59 34.91 55.13
CA PRO A 410 -43.33 35.73 56.08
C PRO A 410 -44.12 34.83 57.05
N ALA A 411 -44.44 35.34 58.25
CA ALA A 411 -44.98 34.65 59.44
C ALA A 411 -44.05 33.63 60.12
N ARG A 412 -43.03 33.08 59.43
CA ARG A 412 -41.99 32.24 60.06
C ARG A 412 -40.78 33.06 60.51
N ASP A 413 -40.35 33.98 59.63
CA ASP A 413 -39.11 34.73 59.80
C ASP A 413 -39.33 36.17 60.29
N ASP A 414 -40.59 36.55 60.56
CA ASP A 414 -40.98 37.87 61.09
C ASP A 414 -40.74 37.94 62.61
N LEU A 415 -40.24 39.07 63.11
CA LEU A 415 -40.08 39.30 64.54
C LEU A 415 -41.39 39.86 65.14
N PRO A 416 -41.87 39.36 66.30
CA PRO A 416 -43.10 39.86 66.90
C PRO A 416 -42.93 41.33 67.35
N GLY A 417 -43.81 42.22 66.87
CA GLY A 417 -43.86 43.65 67.25
C GLY A 417 -43.27 44.65 66.24
N GLU A 418 -42.85 44.22 65.05
CA GLU A 418 -42.31 45.10 64.00
C GLU A 418 -43.41 45.73 63.11
N ASP A 419 -43.23 47.01 62.72
CA ASP A 419 -44.09 47.67 61.73
C ASP A 419 -43.82 47.10 60.32
N CYS A 420 -44.83 46.43 59.78
CA CYS A 420 -44.72 45.51 58.66
C CYS A 420 -44.43 46.22 57.32
N MET A 421 -44.92 47.45 57.12
CA MET A 421 -45.06 48.02 55.78
C MET A 421 -43.74 48.53 55.17
N ASN A 422 -42.94 49.25 55.94
CA ASN A 422 -41.64 49.78 55.48
C ASN A 422 -40.53 48.71 55.49
N LEU A 423 -40.64 47.74 56.40
CA LEU A 423 -39.67 46.67 56.52
C LEU A 423 -39.85 45.63 55.41
N LEU A 424 -41.08 45.35 55.00
CA LEU A 424 -41.40 44.46 53.87
C LEU A 424 -40.66 44.85 52.59
N GLU A 425 -40.74 46.12 52.18
CA GLU A 425 -40.06 46.61 50.98
C GLU A 425 -38.54 46.42 51.11
N ALA A 426 -37.97 46.68 52.29
CA ALA A 426 -36.56 46.44 52.56
C ALA A 426 -36.19 44.94 52.48
N LYS A 427 -37.01 44.03 53.02
CA LYS A 427 -36.77 42.57 52.92
C LYS A 427 -36.86 42.07 51.48
N ILE A 428 -37.79 42.61 50.70
CA ILE A 428 -37.91 42.35 49.26
C ILE A 428 -36.67 42.84 48.51
N ARG A 429 -36.16 44.05 48.81
CA ARG A 429 -34.91 44.58 48.22
C ARG A 429 -33.67 43.76 48.60
N LEU A 430 -33.64 43.22 49.83
CA LEU A 430 -32.58 42.32 50.31
C LEU A 430 -32.63 40.92 49.68
N SER A 431 -33.65 40.63 48.87
CA SER A 431 -33.87 39.34 48.21
C SER A 431 -33.40 39.36 46.75
N ARG A 432 -32.83 38.24 46.28
CA ARG A 432 -32.36 38.08 44.89
C ARG A 432 -33.47 37.66 43.92
N ARG A 433 -34.47 36.93 44.39
CA ARG A 433 -35.64 36.48 43.61
C ARG A 433 -36.92 36.62 44.42
N LEU A 434 -38.06 36.69 43.73
CA LEU A 434 -39.40 36.60 44.30
C LEU A 434 -40.03 35.29 43.86
N ILE A 435 -40.55 34.50 44.80
CA ILE A 435 -41.31 33.28 44.53
C ILE A 435 -42.77 33.59 44.81
N PHE A 436 -43.61 33.62 43.76
CA PHE A 436 -45.06 33.72 43.93
C PHE A 436 -45.67 32.32 43.88
N ILE A 437 -46.43 31.99 44.92
CA ILE A 437 -47.19 30.76 45.01
C ILE A 437 -48.64 31.07 44.62
N ILE A 438 -49.08 30.44 43.54
CA ILE A 438 -50.38 30.64 42.90
C ILE A 438 -51.27 29.46 43.22
N THR A 439 -52.47 29.76 43.70
CA THR A 439 -53.44 28.77 44.15
C THR A 439 -54.81 28.99 43.49
N PRO A 440 -55.63 27.93 43.36
CA PRO A 440 -57.00 28.07 42.91
C PRO A 440 -57.80 28.86 43.93
N GLY A 441 -58.16 30.09 43.54
CA GLY A 441 -59.03 30.95 44.31
C GLY A 441 -60.34 31.14 43.56
N ARG A 442 -61.48 30.94 44.22
CA ARG A 442 -62.77 31.46 43.73
C ARG A 442 -62.73 32.99 43.79
N GLY A 443 -63.24 33.63 42.73
CA GLY A 443 -63.13 35.07 42.50
C GLY A 443 -63.31 35.92 43.76
N ALA A 444 -62.34 36.80 44.00
CA ALA A 444 -62.31 37.68 45.15
C ALA A 444 -63.60 38.52 45.26
N ARG A 445 -64.45 38.21 46.25
CA ARG A 445 -65.27 39.24 46.88
C ARG A 445 -64.33 40.08 47.73
N GLN A 446 -63.89 41.22 47.18
CA GLN A 446 -63.13 42.22 47.92
C GLN A 446 -63.94 42.68 49.13
N ARG A 447 -63.49 42.33 50.34
CA ARG A 447 -63.82 43.01 51.59
C ARG A 447 -62.69 42.75 52.58
N GLY A 448 -61.87 43.77 52.83
CA GLY A 448 -60.83 43.77 53.87
C GLY A 448 -59.44 44.10 53.34
N SER A 449 -58.92 45.27 53.74
CA SER A 449 -57.50 45.64 53.65
C SER A 449 -56.72 44.78 54.66
N SER A 450 -56.28 43.58 54.26
CA SER A 450 -55.30 42.81 55.02
C SER A 450 -53.88 43.12 54.52
N ALA A 451 -52.90 43.03 55.42
CA ALA A 451 -51.47 43.23 55.13
C ALA A 451 -50.94 42.33 53.98
N GLU A 452 -51.67 41.29 53.60
CA GLU A 452 -51.26 40.29 52.60
C GLU A 452 -51.56 40.70 51.16
N VAL A 453 -52.63 41.48 50.93
CA VAL A 453 -52.89 42.09 49.62
C VAL A 453 -51.76 43.07 49.28
N TYR A 454 -51.18 43.69 50.31
CA TYR A 454 -50.05 44.59 50.20
C TYR A 454 -48.77 43.84 49.80
N ASP A 455 -48.46 42.67 50.39
CA ASP A 455 -47.31 41.83 49.99
C ASP A 455 -47.30 41.50 48.49
N VAL A 456 -48.47 41.11 47.95
CA VAL A 456 -48.63 40.80 46.52
C VAL A 456 -48.45 42.06 45.68
N GLN A 457 -49.01 43.20 46.08
CA GLN A 457 -48.90 44.47 45.35
C GLN A 457 -47.46 45.01 45.33
N VAL A 458 -46.78 45.04 46.47
CA VAL A 458 -45.38 45.52 46.58
C VAL A 458 -44.44 44.58 45.82
N GLY A 459 -44.59 43.27 45.98
CA GLY A 459 -43.80 42.30 45.23
C GLY A 459 -44.00 42.43 43.72
N LEU A 460 -45.23 42.69 43.28
CA LEU A 460 -45.56 42.87 41.87
C LEU A 460 -45.02 44.19 41.32
N HIS A 461 -45.12 45.28 42.08
CA HIS A 461 -44.52 46.57 41.74
C HIS A 461 -43.00 46.45 41.59
N GLN A 462 -42.34 45.78 42.53
CA GLN A 462 -40.90 45.50 42.46
C GLN A 462 -40.52 44.70 41.21
N ALA A 463 -41.31 43.68 40.88
CA ALA A 463 -41.06 42.80 39.74
C ALA A 463 -41.28 43.47 38.39
N LEU A 464 -42.36 44.25 38.25
CA LEU A 464 -42.78 44.81 36.96
C LEU A 464 -42.21 46.20 36.68
N VAL A 465 -42.10 47.05 37.70
CA VAL A 465 -41.70 48.47 37.53
C VAL A 465 -40.20 48.63 37.73
N GLN A 466 -39.65 48.08 38.82
CA GLN A 466 -38.22 48.25 39.12
C GLN A 466 -37.34 47.27 38.32
N GLY A 467 -37.87 46.13 37.86
CA GLY A 467 -37.19 45.20 36.93
C GLY A 467 -35.92 44.50 37.45
N HIS A 468 -35.45 44.84 38.66
CA HIS A 468 -34.19 44.35 39.22
C HIS A 468 -34.27 42.97 39.90
N THR A 469 -35.47 42.45 40.15
CA THR A 469 -35.67 41.18 40.87
C THR A 469 -36.41 40.18 39.98
N GLY A 470 -35.76 39.05 39.69
CA GLY A 470 -36.38 38.00 38.87
C GLY A 470 -37.46 37.24 39.63
N VAL A 471 -38.52 36.86 38.92
CA VAL A 471 -39.71 36.20 39.50
C VAL A 471 -39.75 34.71 39.15
N ILE A 472 -40.18 33.89 40.11
CA ILE A 472 -40.48 32.47 39.96
C ILE A 472 -41.95 32.26 40.32
N LEU A 473 -42.74 31.76 39.37
CA LEU A 473 -44.14 31.42 39.59
C LEU A 473 -44.27 29.93 39.85
N ILE A 474 -44.86 29.54 40.98
CA ILE A 474 -45.16 28.16 41.35
C ILE A 474 -46.66 28.03 41.51
N GLN A 475 -47.25 27.01 40.90
CA GLN A 475 -48.68 26.76 40.93
C GLN A 475 -48.94 25.45 41.68
N LEU A 476 -49.80 25.48 42.70
CA LEU A 476 -49.97 24.36 43.65
C LEU A 476 -51.05 23.33 43.27
N GLU A 477 -51.75 23.50 42.15
CA GLU A 477 -52.76 22.57 41.62
C GLU A 477 -53.05 22.92 40.15
N ASP A 478 -53.59 22.00 39.35
CA ASP A 478 -53.85 22.28 37.94
C ASP A 478 -55.00 23.30 37.80
N MET A 479 -54.73 24.36 37.05
CA MET A 479 -55.67 25.46 36.82
C MET A 479 -55.58 25.92 35.38
N HIS A 480 -56.74 26.10 34.77
CA HIS A 480 -56.87 26.53 33.39
C HIS A 480 -57.33 28.00 33.25
N ASN A 481 -57.74 28.66 34.34
CA ASN A 481 -58.20 30.04 34.33
C ASN A 481 -57.48 30.89 35.39
N TYR A 482 -56.90 32.02 34.96
CA TYR A 482 -56.11 32.95 35.78
C TYR A 482 -56.79 34.32 35.97
N THR A 483 -58.06 34.43 35.59
CA THR A 483 -58.83 35.70 35.62
C THR A 483 -59.03 36.25 37.03
N HIS A 484 -58.93 35.42 38.07
CA HIS A 484 -59.02 35.83 39.47
C HIS A 484 -57.75 36.51 40.00
N LEU A 485 -56.62 36.39 39.29
CA LEU A 485 -55.34 36.94 39.71
C LEU A 485 -55.19 38.41 39.32
N PRO A 486 -54.40 39.21 40.06
CA PRO A 486 -54.10 40.59 39.70
C PRO A 486 -53.50 40.71 38.29
N LEU A 487 -53.85 41.78 37.56
CA LEU A 487 -53.42 42.01 36.17
C LEU A 487 -51.89 41.89 35.97
N GLY A 488 -51.10 42.36 36.94
CA GLY A 488 -49.65 42.23 36.83
C GLY A 488 -49.16 40.77 36.93
N LEU A 489 -49.83 39.92 37.71
CA LEU A 489 -49.48 38.51 37.79
C LEU A 489 -49.89 37.77 36.51
N GLN A 490 -51.03 38.14 35.91
CA GLN A 490 -51.43 37.65 34.59
C GLN A 490 -50.40 38.04 33.51
N HIS A 491 -49.84 39.26 33.58
CA HIS A 491 -48.78 39.69 32.69
C HIS A 491 -47.49 38.86 32.88
N LEU A 492 -47.12 38.54 34.13
CA LEU A 492 -45.98 37.67 34.40
C LEU A 492 -46.20 36.22 33.93
N LEU A 493 -47.42 35.71 34.02
CA LEU A 493 -47.81 34.39 33.51
C LEU A 493 -47.69 34.30 31.98
N LYS A 494 -47.97 35.39 31.25
CA LYS A 494 -47.72 35.46 29.80
C LYS A 494 -46.23 35.41 29.46
N LYS A 495 -45.37 36.01 30.30
CA LYS A 495 -43.92 36.09 30.08
C LYS A 495 -43.18 34.81 30.44
N SER A 496 -43.62 34.09 31.47
CA SER A 496 -42.98 32.86 31.93
C SER A 496 -44.01 31.83 32.39
N PRO A 497 -43.96 30.58 31.90
CA PRO A 497 -44.92 29.56 32.31
C PRO A 497 -44.72 29.20 33.80
N PRO A 498 -45.82 29.06 34.56
CA PRO A 498 -45.77 28.69 35.97
C PRO A 498 -45.26 27.25 36.14
N LEU A 499 -44.58 27.01 37.25
CA LEU A 499 -44.09 25.68 37.62
C LEU A 499 -45.19 24.94 38.38
N LEU A 500 -45.78 23.92 37.76
CA LEU A 500 -46.82 23.10 38.38
C LEU A 500 -46.22 22.15 39.41
N TRP A 501 -46.71 22.24 40.65
CA TRP A 501 -46.44 21.30 41.73
C TRP A 501 -47.58 20.28 41.79
N ARG A 502 -47.29 19.01 41.46
CA ARG A 502 -48.31 17.95 41.40
C ARG A 502 -48.18 16.95 42.54
N ASP A 503 -46.98 16.45 42.86
CA ASP A 503 -46.81 15.36 43.83
C ASP A 503 -45.48 15.42 44.59
N GLY A 504 -45.37 16.23 45.65
CA GLY A 504 -44.43 15.98 46.77
C GLY A 504 -42.99 15.59 46.40
N GLY A 505 -42.44 16.12 45.29
CA GLY A 505 -41.36 15.43 44.59
C GLY A 505 -40.06 15.38 45.40
N LYS A 506 -39.35 14.25 45.32
CA LYS A 506 -38.00 14.08 45.91
C LYS A 506 -37.03 15.18 45.41
N PRO A 507 -36.02 15.56 46.21
CA PRO A 507 -34.94 16.42 45.73
C PRO A 507 -34.35 15.89 44.42
N GLY A 508 -34.31 16.72 43.37
CA GLY A 508 -33.84 16.32 42.03
C GLY A 508 -34.93 15.94 41.02
N SER A 509 -36.21 16.01 41.36
CA SER A 509 -37.30 15.91 40.38
C SER A 509 -37.22 17.01 39.30
N ARG A 510 -37.88 16.81 38.15
CA ARG A 510 -37.92 17.81 37.05
C ARG A 510 -38.39 19.18 37.54
N PHE A 511 -39.37 19.21 38.44
CA PHE A 511 -39.86 20.42 39.09
C PHE A 511 -38.74 21.14 39.86
N TRP A 512 -38.08 20.46 40.80
CA TRP A 512 -37.03 21.09 41.64
C TRP A 512 -35.79 21.48 40.85
N LYS A 513 -35.41 20.71 39.81
CA LYS A 513 -34.35 21.09 38.87
C LYS A 513 -34.69 22.39 38.14
N LEU A 514 -35.94 22.56 37.72
CA LEU A 514 -36.39 23.76 37.02
C LEU A 514 -36.56 24.97 37.96
N VAL A 515 -37.01 24.76 39.21
CA VAL A 515 -36.98 25.79 40.26
C VAL A 515 -35.54 26.24 40.51
N ARG A 516 -34.60 25.29 40.68
CA ARG A 516 -33.18 25.58 40.91
C ARG A 516 -32.53 26.29 39.72
N TYR A 517 -32.92 25.97 38.49
CA TYR A 517 -32.48 26.67 37.28
C TYR A 517 -32.88 28.15 37.31
N ARG A 518 -34.10 28.47 37.80
CA ARG A 518 -34.60 29.86 37.92
C ARG A 518 -34.13 30.60 39.19
N MET A 519 -33.65 29.86 40.20
CA MET A 519 -33.05 30.43 41.42
C MET A 519 -31.68 31.08 41.16
N PRO A 520 -31.22 31.99 42.03
CA PRO A 520 -29.87 32.56 41.95
C PRO A 520 -28.82 31.54 42.42
N VAL A 521 -27.55 31.88 42.38
CA VAL A 521 -26.51 31.03 43.00
C VAL A 521 -26.64 31.14 44.53
N PRO A 522 -26.70 30.03 45.30
CA PRO A 522 -26.91 30.10 46.75
C PRO A 522 -25.76 30.80 47.47
N SER A 523 -26.12 31.70 48.38
CA SER A 523 -25.16 32.42 49.24
C SER A 523 -24.64 31.53 50.36
N ARG A 524 -23.37 31.69 50.77
CA ARG A 524 -22.82 30.93 51.90
C ARG A 524 -23.37 31.49 53.23
N ARG A 525 -23.80 30.61 54.15
CA ARG A 525 -24.01 31.00 55.56
C ARG A 525 -22.68 31.49 56.15
N VAL A 526 -22.60 32.75 56.55
CA VAL A 526 -21.57 33.21 57.48
C VAL A 526 -21.88 32.53 58.81
N LYS A 527 -21.07 31.54 59.21
CA LYS A 527 -21.10 31.05 60.60
C LYS A 527 -20.66 32.25 61.46
N LYS A 528 -21.53 32.77 62.31
CA LYS A 528 -21.10 33.66 63.40
C LYS A 528 -20.29 32.80 64.36
N THR A 529 -18.97 32.82 64.24
CA THR A 529 -18.08 32.30 65.27
C THR A 529 -18.13 33.31 66.42
N SER A 530 -18.75 32.92 67.54
CA SER A 530 -18.54 33.59 68.81
C SER A 530 -17.10 33.33 69.25
N ALA A 531 -16.18 34.23 68.89
CA ALA A 531 -14.84 34.27 69.43
C ALA A 531 -14.74 35.49 70.35
N GLY A 532 -14.52 35.22 71.63
CA GLY A 532 -14.31 36.23 72.66
C GLY A 532 -13.09 37.10 72.37
N LEU A 533 -13.21 38.36 72.80
CA LEU A 533 -12.07 39.25 72.98
C LEU A 533 -11.11 38.65 74.03
N SER A 534 -9.85 38.48 73.67
CA SER A 534 -8.75 38.86 74.55
C SER A 534 -7.51 39.21 73.72
N TYR A 535 -7.02 40.41 73.97
CA TYR A 535 -5.78 41.00 73.49
C TYR A 535 -4.56 40.12 73.82
N GLN A 536 -3.62 40.02 72.89
CA GLN A 536 -2.19 40.03 73.23
C GLN A 536 -1.40 40.64 72.05
N THR A 537 -0.70 41.72 72.38
CA THR A 537 0.28 42.45 71.58
C THR A 537 1.49 41.59 71.22
N ASP A 538 1.99 41.72 70.00
CA ASP A 538 3.44 41.67 69.78
C ASP A 538 3.85 42.59 68.63
N VAL A 539 4.83 43.44 68.96
CA VAL A 539 5.48 44.43 68.12
C VAL A 539 6.67 43.78 67.45
N SER A 540 6.83 43.94 66.14
CA SER A 540 8.14 43.77 65.48
C SER A 540 8.23 44.72 64.28
N TYR A 541 9.15 45.66 64.41
CA TYR A 541 9.48 46.74 63.49
C TYR A 541 10.13 46.24 62.19
N ALA A 542 9.86 46.93 61.08
CA ALA A 542 10.85 47.25 60.05
C ALA A 542 10.32 48.41 59.17
N ILE A 543 11.05 49.54 59.13
CA ILE A 543 11.55 50.21 57.92
C ILE A 543 12.25 51.54 58.32
N VAL A 544 13.47 51.67 57.78
CA VAL A 544 14.50 52.73 57.82
C VAL A 544 15.38 52.81 59.06
#